data_AF-Q2JS59-F1
#
_entry.id   AF-Q2JS59-F1
#
_cell.length_a   1.000
_cell.length_b   1.000
_cell.length_c   1.000
_cell.angle_alpha   90.00
_cell.angle_beta   90.00
_cell.angle_gamma   90.00
#
_symmetry.space_group_name_H-M   'P 1'
#
loop_
_entity.id
_entity.type
_entity.pdbx_description
1 polymer ?
#
loop_
_entity_poly.entity_id
_entity_poly.type
_entity_poly.pdbx_seq_one_letter_code
_entity_poly.pdbx_strand_id
1 'polypeptide(L)' 'MQEYSGTIEFLDIEGGVWVLTLPSGQHYALFRAPKELLQEGLEVTIQGQLKEDMVTVAQVGPVLEVKSFRTQP' A
#
# COMPACT_ATOMS: atom_id res chain seq x y z
N MET A 1 -0.68 -15.47 -1.94
CA MET A 1 -0.97 -14.11 -2.46
C MET A 1 -2.40 -13.79 -2.13
N GLN A 2 -2.68 -12.57 -1.70
CA GLN A 2 -4.01 -12.11 -1.28
C GLN A 2 -4.35 -10.80 -1.98
N GLU A 3 -5.63 -10.48 -2.05
CA GLU A 3 -6.13 -9.22 -2.60
C GLU A 3 -6.45 -8.23 -1.47
N TYR A 4 -6.07 -6.98 -1.67
CA TYR A 4 -6.30 -5.87 -0.75
C TYR A 4 -6.93 -4.72 -1.54
N SER A 5 -8.11 -4.28 -1.10
CA SER A 5 -8.82 -3.17 -1.74
C SER A 5 -8.84 -1.97 -0.82
N GLY A 6 -8.56 -0.80 -1.37
CA GLY A 6 -8.49 0.43 -0.61
C GLY A 6 -8.02 1.60 -1.47
N THR A 7 -7.63 2.67 -0.79
CA THR A 7 -7.21 3.92 -1.39
C THR A 7 -5.71 4.10 -1.21
N ILE A 8 -5.04 4.57 -2.26
CA ILE A 8 -3.62 4.92 -2.19
C ILE A 8 -3.48 6.29 -1.53
N GLU A 9 -2.63 6.36 -0.51
CA GLU A 9 -2.33 7.60 0.22
C GLU A 9 -0.82 7.75 0.40
N PHE A 10 -0.35 8.98 0.38
CA PHE A 10 1.00 9.37 0.73
C PHE A 10 1.02 10.01 2.11
N LEU A 11 1.69 9.34 3.04
CA LEU A 11 1.87 9.85 4.40
C LEU A 11 3.20 10.60 4.47
N ASP A 12 3.13 11.92 4.72
CA ASP A 12 4.30 12.78 4.92
C ASP A 12 4.87 12.62 6.33
N ILE A 13 5.46 11.44 6.55
CA ILE A 13 6.19 11.09 7.77
C ILE A 13 7.54 10.50 7.38
N GLU A 14 8.58 10.84 8.14
CA GLU A 14 9.93 10.27 7.97
C GLU A 14 10.47 10.23 6.52
N GLY A 15 10.17 11.26 5.72
CA GLY A 15 10.61 11.36 4.33
C GLY A 15 9.63 10.79 3.29
N GLY A 16 8.45 10.36 3.72
CA GLY A 16 7.33 9.99 2.86
C GLY A 16 7.17 8.48 2.67
N VAL A 17 5.96 7.98 2.91
CA VAL A 17 5.61 6.57 2.66
C VAL A 17 4.29 6.48 1.90
N TRP A 18 4.29 5.67 0.85
CA TRP A 18 3.07 5.31 0.15
C TRP A 18 2.41 4.11 0.82
N VAL A 19 1.12 4.23 1.08
CA VAL A 19 0.32 3.20 1.73
C VAL A 19 -0.92 2.85 0.92
N LEU A 20 -1.43 1.63 1.12
CA LEU A 20 -2.81 1.30 0.83
C LEU A 20 -3.61 1.39 2.14
N THR A 21 -4.62 2.25 2.15
CA THR A 21 -5.55 2.41 3.27
C THR A 21 -6.83 1.65 2.97
N LEU A 22 -7.11 0.63 3.78
CA LEU A 22 -8.34 -0.15 3.67
C LEU A 22 -9.53 0.66 4.21
N PRO A 23 -10.77 0.30 3.82
CA PRO A 23 -11.99 0.89 4.40
C PRO A 23 -12.08 0.74 5.93
N SER A 24 -11.36 -0.21 6.52
CA SER A 24 -11.24 -0.38 7.98
C SER A 24 -10.33 0.66 8.66
N GLY A 25 -9.61 1.49 7.90
CA GLY A 25 -8.58 2.40 8.39
C GLY A 25 -7.21 1.74 8.60
N GLN A 26 -7.04 0.46 8.23
CA GLN A 26 -5.74 -0.21 8.32
C GLN A 26 -4.85 0.21 7.14
N HIS A 27 -3.60 0.57 7.44
CA HIS A 27 -2.59 0.91 6.43
C HIS A 27 -1.67 -0.27 6.12
N TYR A 28 -1.26 -0.36 4.87
CA TYR A 28 -0.22 -1.27 4.39
C TYR A 28 0.85 -0.48 3.65
N ALA A 29 2.09 -0.51 4.13
CA ALA A 29 3.20 0.16 3.46
C ALA A 29 3.51 -0.54 2.13
N LEU A 30 3.52 0.22 1.03
CA LEU A 30 3.71 -0.34 -0.30
C LEU A 30 5.19 -0.62 -0.58
N PHE A 31 5.49 -1.85 -0.95
CA PHE A 31 6.83 -2.27 -1.35
C PHE A 31 6.84 -2.71 -2.81
N ARG A 32 7.85 -2.24 -3.56
CA ARG A 32 8.00 -2.46 -5.01
C ARG A 32 6.75 -2.06 -5.82
N ALA A 33 6.06 -1.03 -5.35
CA ALA A 33 4.92 -0.48 -6.08
C ALA A 33 5.38 0.17 -7.39
N PRO A 34 4.71 -0.12 -8.51
CA PRO A 34 4.96 0.55 -9.79
C PRO A 34 4.52 2.01 -9.71
N LYS A 35 5.14 2.91 -10.48
CA LYS A 35 4.89 4.36 -10.36
C LYS A 35 3.44 4.74 -10.66
N GLU A 36 2.79 4.00 -11.55
CA GLU A 36 1.39 4.16 -11.92
C GLU A 36 0.43 3.90 -10.75
N LEU A 37 0.86 3.15 -9.74
CA LEU A 37 0.08 2.91 -8.52
C LEU A 37 0.22 4.07 -7.51
N LEU A 38 1.31 4.85 -7.57
CA LEU A 38 1.64 5.87 -6.58
C LEU A 38 0.93 7.20 -6.87
N GLN A 39 -0.39 7.19 -6.74
CA GLN A 39 -1.27 8.34 -6.99
C GLN A 39 -2.19 8.55 -5.79
N GLU A 40 -2.13 9.74 -5.19
CA GLU A 40 -2.98 10.11 -4.05
C GLU A 40 -4.47 9.96 -4.41
N GLY A 41 -5.23 9.29 -3.54
CA GLY A 41 -6.67 9.09 -3.70
C GLY A 41 -7.06 8.00 -4.70
N LEU A 42 -6.10 7.24 -5.27
CA LEU A 42 -6.41 6.20 -6.25
C LEU A 42 -7.06 4.99 -5.57
N GLU A 43 -8.30 4.67 -5.94
CA GLU A 43 -9.00 3.47 -5.49
C GLU A 43 -8.56 2.25 -6.32
N VAL A 44 -8.04 1.22 -5.63
CA VAL A 44 -7.45 0.05 -6.28
C VAL A 44 -7.77 -1.24 -5.56
N THR A 45 -7.61 -2.34 -6.30
CA THR A 45 -7.36 -3.65 -5.71
C THR A 45 -5.95 -4.11 -6.06
N ILE A 46 -5.14 -4.37 -5.04
CA ILE A 46 -3.77 -4.87 -5.15
C ILE A 46 -3.77 -6.38 -4.89
N GLN A 47 -3.15 -7.14 -5.78
CA GLN A 47 -2.73 -8.50 -5.48
C GLN A 47 -1.29 -8.46 -4.95
N GLY A 48 -1.08 -8.95 -3.74
CA GLY A 48 0.21 -8.84 -3.08
C GLY A 48 0.49 -9.91 -2.02
N GLN A 49 1.61 -9.73 -1.34
CA GLN A 49 2.05 -10.57 -0.23
C GLN A 49 2.60 -9.70 0.90
N LEU A 50 2.18 -9.99 2.13
CA LEU A 50 2.76 -9.36 3.32
C LEU A 50 4.17 -9.88 3.56
N LYS A 51 5.08 -8.96 3.89
CA LYS A 51 6.47 -9.24 4.23
C LYS A 51 6.59 -9.24 5.75
N GLU A 52 6.33 -10.38 6.37
CA GLU A 52 6.34 -10.52 7.84
C GLU A 52 7.72 -10.25 8.45
N ASP A 53 8.79 -10.51 7.70
CA ASP A 53 10.18 -10.25 8.11
C ASP A 53 10.64 -8.81 7.87
N MET A 54 9.75 -7.92 7.44
CA MET A 54 10.08 -6.52 7.15
C MET A 54 9.32 -5.58 8.07
N VAL A 55 10.07 -4.65 8.67
CA VAL A 55 9.54 -3.51 9.41
C VAL A 55 9.97 -2.23 8.72
N THR A 56 9.08 -1.23 8.71
CA THR A 56 9.41 0.11 8.20
C THR A 56 9.79 1.03 9.36
N VAL A 57 10.66 1.99 9.10
CA VAL A 57 10.96 3.04 10.09
C VAL A 57 9.70 3.84 10.41
N ALA A 58 8.86 4.06 9.40
CA ALA A 58 7.61 4.82 9.49
C ALA A 58 6.55 4.23 10.44
N GLN A 59 6.67 2.95 10.84
CA GLN A 59 5.75 2.27 11.77
C GLN A 59 4.26 2.40 11.41
N VAL A 60 3.92 2.52 10.13
CA VAL A 60 2.53 2.74 9.67
C VAL A 60 1.68 1.48 9.57
N GLY A 61 2.33 0.31 9.53
CA GLY A 61 1.65 -0.96 9.34
C GLY A 61 2.53 -2.00 8.67
N PRO A 62 1.97 -3.19 8.36
CA PRO A 62 2.67 -4.26 7.68
C PRO A 62 3.10 -3.83 6.26
N VAL A 63 4.18 -4.44 5.78
CA VAL A 63 4.71 -4.20 4.43
C VAL A 63 4.02 -5.11 3.42
N LEU A 64 3.42 -4.52 2.39
CA LEU A 64 2.76 -5.21 1.29
C LEU A 64 3.62 -5.13 0.02
N GLU A 65 4.18 -6.27 -0.41
CA GLU A 65 4.84 -6.37 -1.71
C GLU A 65 3.78 -6.46 -2.83
N VAL A 66 3.78 -5.45 -3.69
CA VAL A 66 2.85 -5.34 -4.84
C VAL A 66 3.29 -6.33 -5.93
N LYS A 67 2.37 -7.20 -6.37
CA LYS A 67 2.59 -8.11 -7.50
C LYS A 67 1.83 -7.66 -8.74
N SER A 68 0.59 -7.20 -8.57
CA SER A 68 -0.22 -6.56 -9.60
C SER A 68 -1.27 -5.68 -8.95
N PHE A 69 -1.89 -4.79 -9.73
CA PHE A 69 -3.00 -3.97 -9.27
C PHE A 69 -4.00 -3.74 -10.40
N ARG A 70 -5.22 -3.39 -10.02
CA ARG A 70 -6.25 -2.85 -10.92
C ARG A 70 -6.89 -1.64 -10.27
N THR A 71 -7.19 -0.63 -11.06
CA THR A 71 -8.01 0.50 -10.61
C THR A 71 -9.45 0.04 -10.46
N GLN A 72 -10.13 0.61 -9.47
CA GLN A 72 -11.57 0.45 -9.34
C GLN A 72 -12.28 1.46 -10.28
N PRO A 73 -13.42 1.08 -10.87
CA PRO A 73 -14.21 1.96 -11.73
C PRO A 73 -14.97 3.03 -10.95
#